data_AF-A0A929AKY3-F1
#
_entry.id   AF-A0A929AKY3-F1
#
_cell.length_a   1.000
_cell.length_b   1.000
_cell.length_c   1.000
_cell.angle_alpha   90.00
_cell.angle_beta   90.00
_cell.angle_gamma   90.00
#
_symmetry.space_group_name_H-M   'P 1'
#
loop_
_entity.id
_entity.type
_entity.pdbx_description
1 polymer ?
#
loop_
_entity_poly.entity_id
_entity_poly.type
_entity_poly.pdbx_seq_one_letter_code
_entity_poly.pdbx_strand_id
1 'polypeptide(L)'
;MELNVKIFNKLVPRLKPPKPVRQLLYVVGGSGVSLFLLLISYIYIRLAIAYHQAPVPQGILVLGGGSGREEFAAELAKAHPSLKIVVSSPRPPGKPEVFQAAGIPKEQVEYNWYAVDTVGNFAYTLGAFQSEKIQHIYVITSDYHMPRAKVIATIILGSQGITFTPVSVATNSPSESRFWLQVARDSFRSIFWIVTGRTGANFTKMFRN
;
A
#
# COMPACT_ATOMS: atom_id res chain seq x y z
N MET A 1 9.06 -11.24 42.00
CA MET A 1 7.91 -10.97 41.11
C MET A 1 7.43 -12.20 40.34
N GLU A 2 8.27 -13.19 40.02
CA GLU A 2 7.87 -14.43 39.33
C GLU A 2 7.00 -15.41 40.15
N LEU A 3 7.15 -15.42 41.48
CA LEU A 3 6.43 -16.37 42.35
C LEU A 3 4.90 -16.18 42.27
N ASN A 4 4.43 -14.94 42.13
CA ASN A 4 3.01 -14.60 42.10
C ASN A 4 2.31 -15.04 40.80
N VAL A 5 3.01 -15.06 39.67
CA VAL A 5 2.41 -15.44 38.36
C VAL A 5 2.17 -16.96 38.27
N LYS A 6 3.09 -17.77 38.81
CA LYS A 6 2.91 -19.24 38.87
C LYS A 6 1.79 -19.65 39.81
N ILE A 7 1.63 -18.97 40.94
CA ILE A 7 0.55 -19.23 41.92
C ILE A 7 -0.81 -18.79 41.33
N PHE A 8 -0.87 -17.63 40.67
CA PHE A 8 -2.10 -17.14 40.03
C PHE A 8 -2.60 -18.08 38.91
N ASN A 9 -1.70 -18.61 38.08
CA ASN A 9 -2.04 -19.61 37.05
C ASN A 9 -2.44 -20.99 37.63
N LYS A 10 -2.09 -21.28 38.88
CA LYS A 10 -2.49 -22.52 39.60
C LYS A 10 -3.86 -22.40 40.24
N LEU A 11 -4.29 -21.18 40.60
CA LEU A 11 -5.55 -20.89 41.31
C LEU A 11 -6.73 -20.58 40.38
N VAL A 12 -6.46 -20.22 39.12
CA VAL A 12 -7.51 -19.97 38.12
C VAL A 12 -7.41 -21.03 37.02
N PRO A 13 -8.15 -22.15 37.10
CA PRO A 13 -8.20 -23.09 35.99
C PRO A 13 -8.74 -22.36 34.76
N ARG A 14 -8.00 -22.39 33.66
CA ARG A 14 -8.51 -21.91 32.36
C ARG A 14 -9.69 -22.81 31.97
N LEU A 15 -10.90 -22.39 32.31
CA LEU A 15 -12.13 -23.09 31.94
C LEU A 15 -12.16 -23.18 30.42
N LYS A 16 -12.07 -24.41 29.90
CA LYS A 16 -12.30 -24.65 28.47
C LYS A 16 -13.77 -24.34 28.19
N PRO A 17 -14.09 -23.54 27.16
CA PRO A 17 -15.48 -23.24 26.84
C PRO A 17 -16.25 -24.54 26.53
N PRO A 18 -17.57 -24.57 26.78
CA PRO A 18 -18.39 -25.75 26.54
C PRO A 18 -18.30 -26.18 25.07
N LYS A 19 -18.46 -27.49 24.79
CA LYS A 19 -18.36 -28.06 23.43
C LYS A 19 -19.08 -27.25 22.33
N PRO A 20 -20.34 -26.79 22.50
CA PRO A 20 -21.01 -25.98 21.48
C PRO A 20 -20.30 -24.64 21.21
N VAL A 21 -19.76 -23.98 22.24
CA VAL A 21 -18.99 -22.74 22.09
C VAL A 21 -17.68 -23.00 21.35
N ARG A 22 -16.99 -24.13 21.62
CA ARG A 22 -15.78 -24.51 20.88
C ARG A 22 -16.07 -24.78 19.40
N GLN A 23 -17.15 -25.51 19.09
CA GLN A 23 -17.57 -25.78 17.72
C GLN A 23 -17.90 -24.47 16.97
N LEU A 24 -18.63 -23.56 17.62
CA LEU A 24 -18.92 -22.23 17.07
C LEU A 24 -17.64 -21.44 16.77
N LEU A 25 -16.67 -21.44 17.68
CA LEU A 25 -15.39 -20.77 17.47
C LEU A 25 -14.60 -21.36 16.29
N TYR A 26 -14.63 -22.68 16.09
CA TYR A 26 -13.99 -23.32 14.93
C TYR A 26 -14.68 -22.96 13.62
N VAL A 27 -16.03 -22.95 13.59
CA VAL A 27 -16.79 -22.57 12.40
C VAL A 27 -16.53 -21.11 12.05
N VAL A 28 -16.65 -20.19 13.02
CA VAL A 28 -16.39 -18.76 12.82
C VAL A 28 -14.94 -18.52 12.39
N GLY A 29 -13.97 -19.19 13.03
CA GLY A 29 -12.57 -19.11 12.64
C GLY A 29 -12.31 -19.64 11.23
N GLY A 30 -12.90 -20.78 10.87
CA GLY A 30 -12.78 -21.38 9.54
C GLY A 30 -13.39 -20.52 8.44
N SER A 31 -14.56 -19.93 8.68
CA SER A 31 -15.21 -18.99 7.75
C SER A 31 -14.37 -17.73 7.53
N GLY A 32 -13.77 -17.18 8.59
CA GLY A 32 -12.87 -16.02 8.49
C GLY A 32 -11.63 -16.30 7.64
N VAL A 33 -10.98 -17.45 7.86
CA VAL A 33 -9.82 -17.87 7.05
C VAL A 33 -10.23 -18.07 5.59
N SER A 34 -11.37 -18.72 5.34
CA SER A 34 -11.86 -18.95 3.98
C SER A 34 -12.14 -17.65 3.24
N LEU A 35 -12.81 -16.68 3.88
CA LEU A 35 -13.06 -15.36 3.30
C LEU A 35 -11.76 -14.61 3.01
N PHE A 36 -10.78 -14.68 3.92
CA PHE A 36 -9.47 -14.09 3.71
C PHE A 36 -8.75 -14.70 2.50
N LEU A 37 -8.74 -16.02 2.38
CA LEU A 37 -8.15 -16.72 1.23
C LEU A 37 -8.87 -16.37 -0.08
N LEU A 38 -10.20 -16.26 -0.07
CA LEU A 38 -10.97 -15.83 -1.24
C LEU A 38 -10.63 -14.39 -1.64
N LEU A 39 -10.53 -13.47 -0.69
CA LEU A 39 -10.14 -12.09 -0.95
C LEU A 39 -8.74 -12.01 -1.56
N ILE A 40 -7.76 -12.72 -0.97
CA ILE A 40 -6.40 -12.76 -1.49
C ILE A 40 -6.38 -13.37 -2.90
N SER A 41 -7.07 -14.49 -3.11
CA SER A 41 -7.16 -15.14 -4.42
C SER A 41 -7.78 -14.21 -5.46
N TYR A 42 -8.87 -13.52 -5.11
CA TYR A 42 -9.51 -12.53 -5.96
C TYR A 42 -8.54 -11.42 -6.38
N ILE A 43 -7.77 -10.86 -5.43
CA ILE A 43 -6.76 -9.83 -5.70
C ILE A 43 -5.67 -10.36 -6.65
N TYR A 44 -5.14 -11.56 -6.42
CA TYR A 44 -4.11 -12.13 -7.30
C TYR A 44 -4.64 -12.45 -8.70
N ILE A 45 -5.87 -12.93 -8.83
CA ILE A 45 -6.52 -13.13 -10.13
C ILE A 45 -6.66 -11.79 -10.87
N ARG A 46 -7.12 -10.74 -10.19
CA ARG A 46 -7.23 -9.39 -10.76
C ARG A 46 -5.88 -8.85 -11.24
N LEU A 47 -4.81 -9.04 -10.45
CA LEU A 47 -3.45 -8.66 -10.83
C LEU A 47 -2.99 -9.42 -12.08
N ALA A 48 -3.24 -10.73 -12.15
CA ALA A 48 -2.87 -11.56 -13.28
C ALA A 48 -3.62 -11.15 -14.56
N ILE A 49 -4.94 -10.89 -14.46
CA ILE A 49 -5.75 -10.39 -15.59
C ILE A 49 -5.23 -9.03 -16.06
N ALA A 50 -4.98 -8.09 -15.13
CA ALA A 50 -4.47 -6.77 -15.46
C ALA A 50 -3.09 -6.84 -16.15
N TYR A 51 -2.20 -7.70 -15.67
CA TYR A 51 -0.89 -7.93 -16.31
C TYR A 51 -1.02 -8.54 -17.70
N HIS A 52 -1.93 -9.51 -17.88
CA HIS A 52 -2.16 -10.11 -19.20
C HIS A 52 -2.77 -9.11 -20.19
N GLN A 53 -3.66 -8.22 -19.74
CA GLN A 53 -4.28 -7.19 -20.58
C GLN A 53 -3.34 -6.02 -20.89
N ALA A 54 -2.48 -5.65 -19.94
CA ALA A 54 -1.51 -4.57 -20.04
C ALA A 54 -0.12 -5.08 -19.60
N PRO A 55 0.62 -5.80 -20.47
CA PRO A 55 1.91 -6.41 -20.11
C PRO A 55 3.01 -5.39 -19.83
N VAL A 56 2.86 -4.16 -20.34
CA VAL A 56 3.79 -3.05 -20.13
C VAL A 56 3.13 -1.94 -19.30
N PRO A 57 3.87 -1.26 -18.41
CA PRO A 57 3.34 -0.12 -17.68
C PRO A 57 2.90 1.03 -18.60
N GLN A 58 1.77 1.65 -18.25
CA GLN A 58 1.10 2.73 -18.98
C GLN A 58 1.09 4.05 -18.19
N GLY A 59 1.54 4.02 -16.94
CA GLY A 59 1.68 5.20 -16.08
C GLY A 59 2.76 5.02 -15.02
N ILE A 60 3.11 6.11 -14.36
CA ILE A 60 4.12 6.19 -13.30
C ILE A 60 3.44 6.75 -12.05
N LEU A 61 3.51 6.03 -10.93
CA LEU A 61 3.16 6.53 -9.62
C LEU A 61 4.42 6.77 -8.80
N VAL A 62 4.66 8.01 -8.41
CA VAL A 62 5.77 8.40 -7.53
C VAL A 62 5.24 8.56 -6.11
N LEU A 63 5.70 7.71 -5.18
CA LEU A 63 5.36 7.84 -3.77
C LEU A 63 6.33 8.84 -3.11
N GLY A 64 5.81 9.95 -2.60
CA GLY A 64 6.61 11.00 -1.97
C GLY A 64 7.18 10.65 -0.59
N GLY A 65 7.91 11.61 -0.01
CA GLY A 65 8.47 11.55 1.34
C GLY A 65 10.00 11.38 1.42
N GLY A 66 10.66 10.95 0.34
CA GLY A 66 12.12 10.86 0.24
C GLY A 66 12.66 11.64 -0.95
N SER A 67 13.94 12.02 -0.92
CA SER A 67 14.62 12.75 -2.00
C SER A 67 14.99 11.84 -3.18
N GLY A 68 15.13 12.40 -4.37
CA GLY A 68 15.65 11.69 -5.55
C GLY A 68 14.60 10.88 -6.31
N ARG A 69 13.35 10.81 -5.83
CA ARG A 69 12.31 9.97 -6.45
C ARG A 69 11.68 10.65 -7.64
N GLU A 70 11.40 11.94 -7.51
CA GLU A 70 10.88 12.78 -8.57
C GLU A 70 11.91 12.95 -9.68
N GLU A 71 13.20 13.13 -9.35
CA GLU A 71 14.30 13.20 -10.32
C GLU A 71 14.44 11.88 -11.08
N PHE A 72 14.44 10.75 -10.37
CA PHE A 72 14.47 9.43 -11.01
C PHE A 72 13.25 9.20 -11.91
N ALA A 73 12.05 9.59 -11.45
CA ALA A 73 10.84 9.47 -12.25
C ALA A 73 10.89 10.34 -13.50
N ALA A 74 11.47 11.55 -13.42
CA ALA A 74 11.67 12.42 -14.57
C ALA A 74 12.63 11.80 -15.60
N GLU A 75 13.73 11.18 -15.16
CA GLU A 75 14.62 10.44 -16.07
C GLU A 75 13.93 9.23 -16.71
N LEU A 76 13.15 8.46 -15.93
CA LEU A 76 12.36 7.35 -16.47
C LEU A 76 11.34 7.84 -17.51
N ALA A 77 10.71 8.98 -17.27
CA ALA A 77 9.73 9.58 -18.17
C ALA A 77 10.35 10.05 -19.50
N LYS A 78 11.63 10.43 -19.52
CA LYS A 78 12.32 10.74 -20.78
C LYS A 78 12.43 9.53 -21.70
N ALA A 79 12.64 8.33 -21.13
CA ALA A 79 12.64 7.08 -21.90
C ALA A 79 11.22 6.62 -22.30
N HIS A 80 10.20 7.14 -21.63
CA HIS A 80 8.79 6.78 -21.86
C HIS A 80 7.89 8.04 -21.91
N PRO A 81 8.03 8.90 -22.94
CA PRO A 81 7.47 10.25 -22.94
C PRO A 81 5.94 10.32 -22.96
N SER A 82 5.24 9.21 -23.22
CA SER A 82 3.78 9.16 -23.25
C SER A 82 3.15 8.73 -21.92
N LEU A 83 3.93 8.32 -20.92
CA LEU A 83 3.35 7.77 -19.69
C LEU A 83 2.84 8.89 -18.79
N LYS A 84 1.58 8.80 -18.38
CA LYS A 84 1.05 9.67 -17.32
C LYS A 84 1.85 9.50 -16.03
N ILE A 85 2.17 10.61 -15.38
CA ILE A 85 2.89 10.63 -14.10
C ILE A 85 1.93 11.15 -13.03
N VAL A 86 1.81 10.41 -11.94
CA VAL A 86 1.07 10.82 -10.75
C VAL A 86 2.03 10.85 -9.57
N VAL A 87 2.14 12.01 -8.92
CA VAL A 87 3.03 12.21 -7.77
C VAL A 87 2.19 12.35 -6.51
N SER A 88 2.36 11.42 -5.56
CA SER A 88 1.65 11.42 -4.30
C SER A 88 2.49 12.05 -3.18
N SER A 89 1.97 13.11 -2.58
CA SER A 89 2.58 13.87 -1.48
C SER A 89 4.03 14.23 -1.73
N PRO A 90 4.31 14.96 -2.84
CA PRO A 90 5.65 15.40 -3.17
C PRO A 90 6.28 16.16 -2.02
N ARG A 91 7.57 15.94 -1.79
CA ARG A 91 8.33 16.66 -0.76
C ARG A 91 9.11 17.78 -1.43
N PRO A 92 9.14 19.01 -0.89
CA PRO A 92 10.07 20.03 -1.40
C PRO A 92 11.51 19.49 -1.44
N PRO A 93 12.26 19.68 -2.55
CA PRO A 93 11.96 20.52 -3.72
C PRO A 93 11.18 19.83 -4.86
N GLY A 94 10.69 18.60 -4.71
CA GLY A 94 9.91 17.77 -5.66
C GLY A 94 8.55 18.32 -6.12
N LYS A 95 8.43 19.64 -6.15
CA LYS A 95 7.39 20.45 -6.76
C LYS A 95 7.49 20.37 -8.32
N PRO A 96 6.61 21.04 -9.09
CA PRO A 96 6.60 21.01 -10.55
C PRO A 96 7.92 21.31 -11.27
N GLU A 97 8.89 21.93 -10.60
CA GLU A 97 10.17 22.35 -11.14
C GLU A 97 11.05 21.17 -11.60
N VAL A 98 11.02 20.02 -10.90
CA VAL A 98 11.85 18.85 -11.29
C VAL A 98 11.44 18.34 -12.67
N PHE A 99 10.14 18.16 -12.89
CA PHE A 99 9.61 17.69 -14.16
C PHE A 99 9.71 18.75 -15.26
N GLN A 100 9.49 20.02 -14.93
CA GLN A 100 9.67 21.13 -15.88
C GLN A 100 11.13 21.27 -16.34
N ALA A 101 12.10 21.18 -15.41
CA ALA A 101 13.52 21.23 -15.73
C ALA A 101 13.96 20.04 -16.59
N ALA A 102 13.28 18.90 -16.45
CA ALA A 102 13.48 17.72 -17.28
C ALA A 102 12.78 17.79 -18.66
N GLY A 103 12.05 18.88 -18.96
CA GLY A 103 11.33 19.05 -20.22
C GLY A 103 10.02 18.26 -20.32
N ILE A 104 9.48 17.78 -19.19
CA ILE A 104 8.25 17.01 -19.15
C ILE A 104 7.04 17.97 -19.21
N PRO A 105 6.09 17.79 -20.13
CA PRO A 105 4.87 18.60 -20.23
C PRO A 105 4.08 18.61 -18.91
N LYS A 106 3.53 19.76 -18.54
CA LYS A 106 2.77 19.89 -17.28
C LYS A 106 1.53 19.00 -17.28
N GLU A 107 0.94 18.80 -18.44
CA GLU A 107 -0.26 17.99 -18.66
C GLU A 107 -0.01 16.49 -18.44
N GLN A 108 1.26 16.06 -18.52
CA GLN A 108 1.66 14.69 -18.24
C GLN A 108 1.74 14.39 -16.73
N VAL A 109 1.81 15.42 -15.88
CA VAL A 109 2.07 15.27 -14.44
C VAL A 109 0.91 15.74 -13.58
N GLU A 110 0.31 14.81 -12.85
CA GLU A 110 -0.74 15.06 -11.87
C GLU A 110 -0.19 14.97 -10.44
N TYR A 111 -0.50 15.94 -9.59
CA TYR A 111 -0.03 15.97 -8.20
C TYR A 111 -1.19 15.75 -7.23
N ASN A 112 -1.04 14.78 -6.33
CA ASN A 112 -1.96 14.55 -5.23
C ASN A 112 -1.31 14.94 -3.90
N TRP A 113 -1.92 15.86 -3.15
CA TRP A 113 -1.34 16.41 -1.91
C TRP A 113 -2.00 15.87 -0.63
N TYR A 114 -2.98 14.97 -0.77
CA TYR A 114 -3.85 14.57 0.34
C TYR A 114 -3.29 13.40 1.16
N ALA A 115 -2.33 12.66 0.62
CA ALA A 115 -1.83 11.47 1.27
C ALA A 115 -0.89 11.81 2.44
N VAL A 116 -1.19 11.28 3.62
CA VAL A 116 -0.35 11.45 4.82
C VAL A 116 0.36 10.16 5.24
N ASP A 117 0.09 9.07 4.52
CA ASP A 117 0.62 7.74 4.77
C ASP A 117 0.60 6.86 3.51
N THR A 118 1.14 5.64 3.62
CA THR A 118 1.27 4.72 2.49
C THR A 118 -0.08 4.27 1.93
N VAL A 119 -1.10 4.08 2.75
CA VAL A 119 -2.46 3.70 2.28
C VAL A 119 -3.07 4.83 1.47
N GLY A 120 -3.00 6.06 1.99
CA GLY A 120 -3.46 7.27 1.31
C GLY A 120 -2.74 7.50 -0.01
N ASN A 121 -1.43 7.20 -0.08
CA ASN A 121 -0.66 7.42 -1.31
C ASN A 121 -1.23 6.66 -2.51
N PHE A 122 -1.68 5.42 -2.30
CA PHE A 122 -2.33 4.64 -3.36
C PHE A 122 -3.81 5.01 -3.48
N ALA A 123 -4.54 5.08 -2.36
CA ALA A 123 -5.99 5.28 -2.37
C ALA A 123 -6.41 6.59 -3.06
N TYR A 124 -5.68 7.68 -2.84
CA TYR A 124 -6.02 8.99 -3.40
C TYR A 124 -5.54 9.19 -4.85
N THR A 125 -4.62 8.37 -5.34
CA THR A 125 -4.07 8.48 -6.71
C THR A 125 -4.72 7.51 -7.70
N LEU A 126 -5.46 6.51 -7.22
CA LEU A 126 -6.18 5.54 -8.06
C LEU A 126 -7.05 6.20 -9.14
N GLY A 127 -7.79 7.25 -8.78
CA GLY A 127 -8.71 7.92 -9.70
C GLY A 127 -8.02 8.43 -10.97
N ALA A 128 -6.78 8.89 -10.84
CA ALA A 128 -5.98 9.40 -11.96
C ALA A 128 -5.66 8.34 -13.01
N PHE A 129 -5.53 7.07 -12.60
CA PHE A 129 -5.28 5.94 -13.50
C PHE A 129 -6.58 5.31 -14.00
N GLN A 130 -7.61 5.25 -13.15
CA GLN A 130 -8.91 4.68 -13.49
C GLN A 130 -9.64 5.50 -14.56
N SER A 131 -9.57 6.83 -14.49
CA SER A 131 -10.18 7.72 -15.49
C SER A 131 -9.66 7.47 -16.92
N GLU A 132 -8.40 7.02 -17.03
CA GLU A 132 -7.71 6.73 -18.29
C GLU A 132 -7.66 5.23 -18.61
N LYS A 133 -8.34 4.40 -17.81
CA LYS A 133 -8.36 2.93 -17.95
C LYS A 133 -6.95 2.30 -17.94
N ILE A 134 -6.02 2.92 -17.21
CA ILE A 134 -4.68 2.40 -17.01
C ILE A 134 -4.74 1.19 -16.06
N GLN A 135 -4.18 0.07 -16.48
CA GLN A 135 -4.21 -1.20 -15.74
C GLN A 135 -2.84 -1.68 -15.28
N HIS A 136 -1.76 -1.05 -15.72
CA HIS A 136 -0.40 -1.37 -15.29
C HIS A 136 0.40 -0.09 -15.08
N ILE A 137 1.01 0.08 -13.91
CA ILE A 137 1.83 1.26 -13.60
C ILE A 137 3.21 0.89 -13.04
N TYR A 138 4.18 1.78 -13.24
CA TYR A 138 5.38 1.80 -12.42
C TYR A 138 5.04 2.36 -11.03
N VAL A 139 5.54 1.74 -9.97
CA VAL A 139 5.46 2.28 -8.61
C VAL A 139 6.88 2.60 -8.14
N ILE A 140 7.16 3.89 -7.96
CA ILE A 140 8.47 4.41 -7.60
C ILE A 140 8.48 4.83 -6.13
N THR A 141 9.42 4.28 -5.37
CA THR A 141 9.73 4.74 -4.00
C THR A 141 11.16 4.36 -3.63
N SER A 142 11.64 4.79 -2.47
CA SER A 142 12.96 4.39 -1.98
C SER A 142 13.00 2.90 -1.65
N ASP A 143 14.16 2.27 -1.86
CA ASP A 143 14.45 0.87 -1.54
C ASP A 143 13.99 0.42 -0.14
N TYR A 144 14.28 1.20 0.90
CA TYR A 144 13.88 0.88 2.28
C TYR A 144 12.37 0.92 2.52
N HIS A 145 11.61 1.63 1.68
CA HIS A 145 10.14 1.70 1.74
C HIS A 145 9.44 0.73 0.78
N MET A 146 10.14 0.25 -0.26
CA MET A 146 9.56 -0.60 -1.30
C MET A 146 8.90 -1.87 -0.75
N PRO A 147 9.45 -2.59 0.24
CA PRO A 147 8.80 -3.78 0.79
C PRO A 147 7.37 -3.50 1.32
N ARG A 148 7.16 -2.40 2.04
CA ARG A 148 5.83 -2.01 2.52
C ARG A 148 4.95 -1.57 1.36
N ALA A 149 5.50 -0.76 0.45
CA ALA A 149 4.77 -0.27 -0.72
C ALA A 149 4.21 -1.42 -1.57
N LYS A 150 4.97 -2.50 -1.80
CA LYS A 150 4.51 -3.68 -2.56
C LYS A 150 3.30 -4.35 -1.92
N VAL A 151 3.30 -4.53 -0.60
CA VAL A 151 2.17 -5.17 0.11
C VAL A 151 0.92 -4.32 -0.05
N ILE A 152 1.04 -3.01 0.21
CA ILE A 152 -0.10 -2.09 0.14
C ILE A 152 -0.59 -1.90 -1.29
N ALA A 153 0.32 -1.82 -2.27
CA ALA A 153 0.00 -1.79 -3.70
C ALA A 153 -0.76 -3.05 -4.14
N THR A 154 -0.30 -4.23 -3.72
CA THR A 154 -0.98 -5.51 -4.00
C THR A 154 -2.43 -5.47 -3.54
N ILE A 155 -2.68 -5.01 -2.30
CA ILE A 155 -4.04 -4.94 -1.76
C ILE A 155 -4.86 -3.87 -2.49
N ILE A 156 -4.37 -2.63 -2.55
CA ILE A 156 -5.13 -1.49 -3.07
C ILE A 156 -5.26 -1.57 -4.59
N LEU A 157 -4.15 -1.54 -5.34
CA LEU A 157 -4.17 -1.57 -6.79
C LEU A 157 -4.77 -2.89 -7.31
N GLY A 158 -4.38 -4.02 -6.71
CA GLY A 158 -4.88 -5.32 -7.11
C GLY A 158 -6.39 -5.47 -6.90
N SER A 159 -6.95 -4.95 -5.81
CA SER A 159 -8.42 -4.90 -5.62
C SER A 159 -9.13 -4.11 -6.72
N GLN A 160 -8.45 -3.11 -7.30
CA GLN A 160 -8.96 -2.26 -8.37
C GLN A 160 -8.60 -2.79 -9.76
N GLY A 161 -7.94 -3.93 -9.89
CA GLY A 161 -7.53 -4.49 -11.20
C GLY A 161 -6.45 -3.66 -11.89
N ILE A 162 -5.57 -3.06 -11.11
CA ILE A 162 -4.37 -2.40 -11.58
C ILE A 162 -3.18 -3.21 -11.06
N THR A 163 -2.35 -3.71 -11.97
CA THR A 163 -1.07 -4.33 -11.65
C THR A 163 0.05 -3.30 -11.62
N PHE A 164 1.22 -3.69 -11.12
CA PHE A 164 2.33 -2.76 -10.98
C PHE A 164 3.71 -3.40 -11.16
N THR A 165 4.64 -2.61 -11.68
CA THR A 165 6.07 -2.90 -11.70
C THR A 165 6.77 -2.03 -10.65
N PRO A 166 7.33 -2.62 -9.57
CA PRO A 166 8.02 -1.85 -8.55
C PRO A 166 9.40 -1.39 -9.04
N VAL A 167 9.73 -0.11 -8.82
CA VAL A 167 11.04 0.46 -9.18
C VAL A 167 11.61 1.20 -7.96
N SER A 168 12.68 0.66 -7.40
CA SER A 168 13.31 1.20 -6.20
C SER A 168 14.35 2.26 -6.54
N VAL A 169 14.28 3.41 -5.88
CA VAL A 169 15.36 4.39 -5.85
C VAL A 169 16.30 4.01 -4.72
N ALA A 170 17.57 3.75 -5.06
CA ALA A 170 18.59 3.35 -4.08
C ALA A 170 18.82 4.47 -3.07
N THR A 171 18.91 4.11 -1.79
CA THR A 171 19.26 5.03 -0.71
C THR A 171 20.18 4.37 0.30
N ASN A 172 21.01 5.16 0.99
CA ASN A 172 21.85 4.66 2.08
C ASN A 172 21.09 4.60 3.43
N SER A 173 19.77 4.38 3.38
CA SER A 173 18.92 4.41 4.58
C SER A 173 18.70 3.01 5.16
N PRO A 174 18.67 2.86 6.49
CA PRO A 174 18.33 1.58 7.10
C PRO A 174 16.86 1.21 6.83
N SER A 175 16.56 -0.08 6.86
CA SER A 175 15.20 -0.59 6.79
C SER A 175 14.30 -0.01 7.89
N GLU A 176 12.99 0.06 7.64
CA GLU A 176 12.04 0.61 8.60
C GLU A 176 12.05 -0.14 9.94
N SER A 177 12.31 0.59 11.04
CA SER A 177 12.49 0.03 12.38
C SER A 177 11.29 -0.75 12.94
N ARG A 178 10.08 -0.49 12.43
CA ARG A 178 8.83 -1.18 12.82
C ARG A 178 8.09 -1.74 11.61
N PHE A 179 8.85 -2.29 10.66
CA PHE A 179 8.33 -2.80 9.39
C PHE A 179 7.07 -3.67 9.54
N TRP A 180 7.12 -4.75 10.32
CA TRP A 180 5.99 -5.69 10.45
C TRP A 180 4.73 -5.07 11.05
N LEU A 181 4.87 -4.22 12.07
CA LEU A 181 3.75 -3.53 12.69
C LEU A 181 3.10 -2.54 11.71
N GLN A 182 3.91 -1.81 10.94
CA GLN A 182 3.43 -0.87 9.94
C GLN A 182 2.73 -1.58 8.79
N VAL A 183 3.30 -2.68 8.29
CA VAL A 183 2.68 -3.53 7.26
C VAL A 183 1.36 -4.10 7.74
N ALA A 184 1.29 -4.65 8.96
CA ALA A 184 0.05 -5.20 9.50
C ALA A 184 -1.04 -4.12 9.65
N ARG A 185 -0.69 -2.97 10.24
CA ARG A 185 -1.59 -1.82 10.38
C ARG A 185 -2.10 -1.34 9.02
N ASP A 186 -1.20 -1.12 8.08
CA ASP A 186 -1.55 -0.56 6.79
C ASP A 186 -2.32 -1.57 5.93
N SER A 187 -2.03 -2.88 6.05
CA SER A 187 -2.82 -3.93 5.39
C SER A 187 -4.27 -3.97 5.90
N PHE A 188 -4.46 -3.89 7.23
CA PHE A 188 -5.81 -3.80 7.80
C PHE A 188 -6.55 -2.56 7.29
N ARG A 189 -5.87 -1.41 7.25
CA ARG A 189 -6.43 -0.16 6.72
C ARG A 189 -6.75 -0.24 5.22
N SER A 190 -5.94 -0.95 4.43
CA SER A 190 -6.22 -1.20 3.02
C SER A 190 -7.45 -2.06 2.81
N ILE A 191 -7.62 -3.13 3.59
CA ILE A 191 -8.84 -3.97 3.54
C ILE A 191 -10.06 -3.15 3.97
N PHE A 192 -9.94 -2.35 5.03
CA PHE A 192 -11.00 -1.44 5.46
C PHE A 192 -11.36 -0.43 4.37
N TRP A 193 -10.36 0.11 3.66
CA TRP A 193 -10.58 1.02 2.53
C TRP A 193 -11.32 0.33 1.38
N ILE A 194 -11.01 -0.92 1.04
CA ILE A 194 -11.75 -1.67 -0.01
C ILE A 194 -13.25 -1.72 0.30
N VAL A 195 -13.62 -1.92 1.56
CA VAL A 195 -15.03 -2.06 1.97
C VAL A 195 -15.74 -0.70 2.09
N THR A 196 -15.02 0.34 2.54
CA THR A 196 -15.66 1.60 2.97
C THR A 196 -15.33 2.81 2.09
N GLY A 197 -14.32 2.71 1.23
CA GLY A 197 -13.72 3.83 0.51
C GLY A 197 -12.93 4.81 1.40
N ARG A 198 -12.85 4.57 2.72
CA ARG A 198 -12.19 5.48 3.68
C ARG A 198 -10.81 4.95 4.07
N THR A 199 -9.79 5.80 3.97
CA THR A 199 -8.39 5.41 4.26
C THR A 199 -8.10 5.20 5.75
N GLY A 200 -8.98 5.68 6.63
CA GLY A 200 -8.78 5.63 8.08
C GLY A 200 -7.62 6.49 8.59
N ALA A 201 -7.14 7.47 7.80
CA ALA A 201 -6.00 8.31 8.16
C ALA A 201 -6.18 9.03 9.52
N ASN A 202 -7.43 9.35 9.89
CA ASN A 202 -7.79 9.95 11.18
C ASN A 202 -7.44 9.08 12.40
N PHE A 203 -7.40 7.74 12.27
CA PHE A 203 -6.99 6.85 13.37
C PHE A 203 -5.49 6.96 13.68
N THR A 204 -4.69 7.40 12.72
CA THR A 204 -3.22 7.52 12.85
C THR A 204 -2.79 8.69 13.73
N LYS A 205 -3.62 9.74 13.88
CA LYS A 205 -3.37 10.85 14.81
C LYS A 205 -3.45 10.41 16.28
N MET A 206 -4.26 9.40 16.59
CA MET A 206 -4.52 8.98 17.98
C MET A 206 -3.38 8.20 18.64
N PHE A 207 -2.50 7.57 17.84
CA PHE A 207 -1.32 6.81 18.34
C PHE A 207 0.00 7.58 18.17
N ARG A 208 -0.08 8.88 17.87
CA ARG A 208 1.06 9.80 17.72
C ARG A 208 1.15 10.85 18.83
N ASN A 209 0.37 10.67 19.90
CA ASN A 209 0.47 11.41 21.16
C ASN A 209 1.07 10.50 22.24
#